data_AF-A0A2D4GTY4-F1
#
_entry.id   AF-A0A2D4GTY4-F1
#
_cell.length_a   1.000
_cell.length_b   1.000
_cell.length_c   1.000
_cell.angle_alpha   90.00
_cell.angle_beta   90.00
_cell.angle_gamma   90.00
#
_symmetry.space_group_name_H-M   'P 1'
#
loop_
_entity.id
_entity.type
_entity.pdbx_description
1 polymer ?
#
loop_
_entity_poly.entity_id
_entity_poly.type
_entity_poly.pdbx_seq_one_letter_code
_entity_poly.pdbx_strand_id
1 'polypeptide(L)'
;MRKLDHCNIVRLRYFFYSSGEKKDEVYLNLVLDYVPETVYRVARHFTKAKQTIPVIYVKVYMYQLFRSLAYIHSQGVCHRDIKPQNLLVDPDTAVLKLCDFGS
;
A
#
# COMPACT_ATOMS: atom_id res chain seq x y z
N MET A 1 -8.62 5.21 -7.31
CA MET A 1 -8.92 3.96 -6.58
C MET A 1 -10.14 3.18 -7.08
N ARG A 2 -11.30 3.80 -7.39
CA ARG A 2 -12.53 3.07 -7.80
C ARG A 2 -12.39 2.10 -8.98
N LYS A 3 -11.47 2.38 -9.92
CA LYS A 3 -11.20 1.55 -11.11
C LYS A 3 -10.11 0.49 -10.89
N LEU A 4 -9.46 0.49 -9.73
CA LEU A 4 -8.32 -0.38 -9.45
C LEU A 4 -8.81 -1.64 -8.73
N ASP A 5 -8.66 -2.79 -9.36
CA ASP A 5 -8.89 -4.10 -8.78
C ASP A 5 -7.72 -5.03 -9.14
N HIS A 6 -6.81 -5.21 -8.18
CA HIS A 6 -5.61 -6.04 -8.33
C HIS A 6 -5.17 -6.58 -6.98
N CYS A 7 -4.70 -7.82 -6.92
CA CYS A 7 -4.35 -8.47 -5.65
C CYS A 7 -3.19 -7.78 -4.89
N ASN A 8 -2.29 -7.10 -5.60
CA ASN A 8 -1.19 -6.30 -5.03
C ASN A 8 -1.47 -4.80 -4.89
N ILE A 9 -2.75 -4.40 -4.88
CA ILE A 9 -3.19 -3.03 -4.58
C ILE A 9 -4.17 -3.11 -3.41
N VAL A 10 -4.12 -2.15 -2.47
CA VAL A 10 -5.08 -2.09 -1.37
C VAL A 10 -6.49 -1.83 -1.93
N ARG A 11 -7.46 -2.67 -1.57
CA ARG A 11 -8.81 -2.57 -2.10
C ARG A 11 -9.57 -1.46 -1.38
N LEU A 12 -10.19 -0.58 -2.15
CA LEU A 12 -11.21 0.34 -1.66
C LEU A 12 -12.52 -0.45 -1.52
N ARG A 13 -12.97 -0.67 -0.28
CA ARG A 13 -14.22 -1.37 0.03
C ARG A 13 -15.41 -0.44 -0.13
N TYR A 14 -15.36 0.71 0.53
CA TYR A 14 -16.42 1.70 0.56
C TYR A 14 -15.82 3.11 0.64
N PHE A 15 -16.62 4.12 0.32
CA PHE A 15 -16.29 5.51 0.60
C PHE A 15 -17.56 6.24 1.01
N PHE A 16 -17.45 7.21 1.91
CA PHE A 16 -18.57 8.02 2.37
C PHE A 16 -18.11 9.41 2.80
N TYR A 17 -19.02 10.37 2.77
CA TYR A 17 -18.77 11.73 3.24
C TYR A 17 -19.26 11.90 4.68
N SER A 18 -18.53 12.68 5.48
CA SER A 18 -18.95 13.08 6.82
C SER A 18 -18.69 14.57 7.03
N SER A 19 -19.56 15.24 7.76
CA SER A 19 -19.36 16.64 8.15
C SER A 19 -18.38 16.75 9.31
N GLY A 20 -17.51 17.76 9.26
CA GLY A 20 -16.60 18.12 10.34
C GLY A 20 -17.27 18.91 11.46
N GLU A 21 -16.49 19.27 12.47
CA GLU A 21 -16.95 20.13 13.57
C GLU A 21 -17.11 21.58 13.13
N LYS A 22 -16.34 22.01 12.12
CA LYS A 22 -16.44 23.36 11.56
C LYS A 22 -17.55 23.45 10.52
N LYS A 23 -18.18 24.62 10.47
CA LYS A 23 -19.17 24.93 9.44
C LYS A 23 -18.54 24.74 8.04
N ASP A 24 -19.26 24.05 7.17
CA ASP A 24 -18.90 23.75 5.77
C ASP A 24 -17.67 22.82 5.59
N GLU A 25 -17.21 22.17 6.67
CA GLU A 25 -16.13 21.18 6.59
C GLU A 25 -16.69 19.80 6.21
N VAL A 26 -16.14 19.20 5.15
CA VAL A 26 -16.56 17.89 4.65
C VAL A 26 -15.33 17.00 4.46
N TYR A 27 -15.39 15.80 5.03
CA TYR A 27 -14.37 14.78 4.91
C TYR A 27 -14.81 13.68 3.95
N LEU A 28 -13.92 13.27 3.05
CA LEU A 28 -14.05 12.05 2.27
C LEU A 28 -13.35 10.91 3.03
N ASN A 29 -14.14 9.94 3.50
CA ASN A 29 -13.64 8.76 4.20
C ASN A 29 -13.47 7.60 3.21
N LEU A 30 -12.28 6.99 3.21
CA LEU A 30 -11.95 5.83 2.37
C LEU A 30 -11.82 4.59 3.25
N VAL A 31 -12.72 3.62 3.08
CA VAL A 31 -12.67 2.34 3.82
C VAL A 31 -11.85 1.35 3.00
N LEU A 32 -10.66 1.02 3.51
CA LEU A 32 -9.67 0.18 2.85
C LEU A 32 -9.51 -1.17 3.55
N ASP A 33 -9.00 -2.17 2.83
CA ASP A 33 -8.48 -3.39 3.46
C ASP A 33 -7.36 -3.04 4.44
N TYR A 34 -7.42 -3.61 5.65
CA TYR A 34 -6.35 -3.52 6.63
C TYR A 34 -5.23 -4.52 6.29
N VAL A 35 -3.99 -4.06 6.40
CA VAL A 35 -2.77 -4.86 6.24
C VAL A 35 -1.81 -4.48 7.37
N PRO A 36 -1.27 -5.44 8.15
CA PRO A 36 -0.72 -5.17 9.47
C PRO A 36 0.65 -4.49 9.48
N GLU A 37 1.46 -4.70 8.44
CA GLU A 37 2.83 -4.21 8.39
C GLU A 37 3.12 -3.41 7.11
N THR A 38 4.29 -2.76 7.11
CA THR A 38 4.86 -2.08 5.94
C THR A 38 6.26 -2.60 5.67
N VAL A 39 6.72 -2.53 4.42
CA VAL A 39 8.12 -2.82 4.07
C VAL A 39 9.06 -1.94 4.90
N TYR A 40 8.69 -0.68 5.18
CA TYR A 40 9.45 0.20 6.07
C TYR A 40 9.67 -0.39 7.48
N ARG A 41 8.60 -0.86 8.13
CA ARG A 41 8.68 -1.44 9.48
C ARG A 41 9.46 -2.75 9.50
N VAL A 42 9.26 -3.60 8.48
CA VAL A 42 10.03 -4.84 8.31
C VAL A 42 11.52 -4.55 8.13
N ALA A 43 11.88 -3.63 7.22
CA ALA A 43 13.27 -3.24 7.00
C ALA A 43 13.93 -2.71 8.28
N ARG A 44 13.22 -1.85 9.02
CA ARG A 44 13.69 -1.29 10.29
C ARG A 44 13.91 -2.37 11.36
N HIS A 45 13.09 -3.41 11.39
CA HIS A 45 13.27 -4.55 12.31
C HIS A 45 14.59 -5.27 12.05
N PHE A 46 14.88 -5.64 10.79
CA PHE A 46 16.14 -6.28 10.41
C PHE A 46 17.35 -5.38 10.66
N THR A 47 17.26 -4.09 10.33
CA THR A 47 18.35 -3.12 10.60
C THR A 47 18.67 -3.03 12.09
N LYS A 48 17.65 -2.96 12.96
CA LYS A 48 17.85 -2.95 14.42
C LYS A 48 18.50 -4.22 14.94
N ALA A 49 18.19 -5.37 14.33
CA ALA A 49 18.81 -6.65 14.63
C ALA A 49 20.22 -6.81 14.02
N LYS A 50 20.76 -5.80 13.32
CA LYS A 50 22.01 -5.87 12.53
C LYS A 50 22.00 -7.01 11.52
N GLN A 51 20.81 -7.32 10.98
CA GLN A 51 20.58 -8.33 9.96
C GLN A 51 20.13 -7.67 8.66
N THR A 52 20.27 -8.39 7.56
CA THR A 52 19.69 -8.03 6.27
C THR A 52 18.37 -8.76 6.07
N ILE A 53 17.48 -8.18 5.27
CA ILE A 53 16.25 -8.86 4.88
C ILE A 53 16.63 -10.09 4.04
N PRO A 54 16.13 -11.30 4.36
CA PRO A 54 16.39 -12.48 3.54
C PRO A 54 16.01 -12.25 2.09
N VAL A 55 16.88 -12.65 1.17
CA VAL A 55 16.75 -12.38 -0.28
C VAL A 55 15.42 -12.90 -0.85
N ILE A 56 14.86 -13.97 -0.27
CA ILE A 56 13.54 -14.48 -0.66
C ILE A 56 12.43 -13.43 -0.48
N TYR A 57 12.40 -12.72 0.65
CA TYR A 57 11.42 -11.65 0.88
C TYR A 57 11.65 -10.46 -0.05
N VAL A 58 12.91 -10.11 -0.32
CA VAL A 58 13.25 -9.06 -1.30
C VAL A 58 12.66 -9.42 -2.67
N LYS A 59 12.88 -10.66 -3.15
CA LYS A 59 12.32 -11.12 -4.43
C LYS A 59 10.80 -11.08 -4.44
N VAL A 60 10.16 -11.62 -3.41
CA VAL A 60 8.70 -11.71 -3.30
C VAL A 60 8.05 -10.33 -3.25
N TYR A 61 8.58 -9.39 -2.46
CA TYR A 61 8.03 -8.04 -2.34
C TYR A 61 8.28 -7.21 -3.60
N MET A 62 9.50 -7.23 -4.15
CA MET A 62 9.80 -6.47 -5.37
C MET A 62 8.99 -6.98 -6.57
N TYR A 63 8.82 -8.28 -6.72
CA TYR A 63 7.99 -8.86 -7.77
C TYR A 63 6.52 -8.37 -7.68
N GLN A 64 5.93 -8.43 -6.48
CA GLN A 64 4.55 -7.98 -6.25
C GLN A 64 4.38 -6.46 -6.44
N LEU A 65 5.38 -5.67 -6.06
CA LEU A 65 5.43 -4.23 -6.36
C LEU A 65 5.44 -3.99 -7.88
N PHE A 66 6.32 -4.66 -8.64
CA PHE A 66 6.35 -4.47 -10.08
C PHE A 66 5.07 -4.95 -10.77
N ARG A 67 4.39 -5.98 -10.24
CA ARG A 67 3.05 -6.37 -10.72
C ARG A 67 2.00 -5.28 -10.49
N SER A 68 1.98 -4.65 -9.31
CA SER A 68 1.03 -3.56 -9.05
C SER A 68 1.34 -2.33 -9.92
N LEU A 69 2.62 -2.00 -10.13
CA LEU A 69 3.05 -0.93 -11.02
C LEU A 69 2.66 -1.20 -12.48
N ALA A 70 2.92 -2.41 -13.00
CA ALA A 70 2.52 -2.80 -14.34
C ALA A 70 1.01 -2.65 -14.55
N TYR A 71 0.21 -3.06 -13.56
CA TYR A 71 -1.24 -2.91 -13.59
C TYR A 71 -1.67 -1.43 -13.62
N ILE A 72 -1.19 -0.58 -12.71
CA ILE A 72 -1.63 0.83 -12.69
C ILE A 72 -1.14 1.59 -13.93
N HIS A 73 0.04 1.27 -14.44
CA HIS A 73 0.58 1.86 -15.66
C HIS A 73 -0.26 1.46 -16.88
N SER A 74 -0.77 0.23 -16.94
CA SER A 74 -1.68 -0.18 -18.02
C SER A 74 -3.04 0.55 -17.97
N GLN A 75 -3.38 1.14 -16.83
CA GLN A 75 -4.56 2.01 -16.64
C GLN A 75 -4.25 3.50 -16.85
N GLY A 76 -3.02 3.84 -17.27
CA GLY A 76 -2.58 5.23 -17.44
C GLY A 76 -2.36 5.98 -16.13
N VAL A 77 -2.22 5.27 -15.00
CA VAL A 77 -2.04 5.86 -13.67
C VAL A 77 -0.60 5.72 -13.22
N CYS A 78 0.05 6.84 -12.89
CA CYS A 78 1.35 6.86 -12.22
C CYS A 78 1.16 7.10 -10.71
N HIS A 79 1.76 6.26 -9.87
CA HIS A 79 1.64 6.39 -8.40
C HIS A 79 2.36 7.63 -7.85
N ARG A 80 3.51 7.99 -8.43
CA ARG A 80 4.37 9.14 -8.07
C ARG A 80 4.98 9.19 -6.66
N ASP A 81 4.45 8.44 -5.69
CA ASP A 81 4.97 8.39 -4.32
C ASP A 81 5.33 6.96 -3.88
N ILE A 82 6.21 6.29 -4.64
CA ILE A 82 6.69 4.94 -4.30
C ILE A 82 7.78 5.05 -3.24
N LYS A 83 7.47 4.57 -2.03
CA LYS A 83 8.39 4.52 -0.89
C LYS A 83 8.03 3.36 0.05
N PRO A 84 8.95 2.86 0.90
CA PRO A 84 8.70 1.70 1.75
C PRO A 84 7.48 1.79 2.67
N GLN A 85 7.04 3.00 3.02
CA GLN A 85 5.86 3.26 3.84
C GLN A 85 4.54 2.98 3.09
N ASN A 86 4.53 3.12 1.77
CA ASN A 86 3.36 2.92 0.91
C ASN A 86 3.25 1.47 0.40
N LEU A 87 4.12 0.58 0.90
CA LEU A 87 4.15 -0.83 0.57
C LEU A 87 3.69 -1.63 1.79
N LEU A 88 2.40 -1.93 1.84
CA LEU A 88 1.82 -2.74 2.92
C LEU A 88 2.18 -4.20 2.72
N VAL A 89 2.47 -4.91 3.81
CA VAL A 89 2.79 -6.34 3.78
C VAL A 89 2.09 -7.10 4.89
N ASP A 90 1.66 -8.31 4.57
CA ASP A 90 1.24 -9.31 5.53
C ASP A 90 2.40 -10.29 5.75
N PRO A 91 3.02 -10.31 6.95
CA PRO A 91 4.18 -11.17 7.23
C PRO A 91 3.87 -12.68 7.14
N ASP A 92 2.64 -13.10 7.42
CA ASP A 92 2.27 -14.52 7.46
C ASP A 92 2.09 -15.08 6.04
N THR A 93 1.58 -14.26 5.12
CA THR A 93 1.32 -14.65 3.73
C THR A 93 2.36 -14.13 2.73
N ALA A 94 3.25 -13.23 3.18
CA ALA A 94 4.19 -12.46 2.36
C ALA A 94 3.53 -11.66 1.22
N VAL A 95 2.22 -11.40 1.31
CA VAL A 95 1.49 -10.62 0.31
C VAL A 95 1.81 -9.14 0.47
N LEU A 96 2.21 -8.49 -0.62
CA LEU A 96 2.41 -7.04 -0.69
C LEU A 96 1.24 -6.35 -1.38
N LYS A 97 0.79 -5.23 -0.82
CA LYS A 97 -0.23 -4.34 -1.39
C LYS A 97 0.28 -2.89 -1.43
N LEU A 98 0.25 -2.30 -2.63
CA LEU A 98 0.51 -0.88 -2.83
C LEU A 98 -0.66 -0.04 -2.30
N CYS A 99 -0.37 1.00 -1.51
CA CYS A 99 -1.35 1.92 -0.95
C CYS A 99 -0.94 3.39 -1.17
N ASP A 100 -1.82 4.31 -0.75
CA ASP A 100 -1.61 5.77 -0.78
C ASP A 100 -1.52 6.38 -2.19
N PHE A 101 -2.69 6.43 -2.86
CA PHE A 101 -2.86 7.04 -4.19
C PHE A 101 -3.20 8.54 -4.12
N GLY A 102 -2.72 9.24 -3.08
CA GLY A 102 -3.05 10.65 -2.84
C GLY A 102 -2.23 11.67 -3.66
N SER A 103 -1.16 11.23 -4.33
CA SER A 103 -0.19 12.11 -5.00
C SER A 103 -0.49 12.41 -6.45
#